data_AF-A0A5C8DIV1-F1
#
_entry.id   AF-A0A5C8DIV1-F1
#
_cell.length_a   1.000
_cell.length_b   1.000
_cell.length_c   1.000
_cell.angle_alpha   90.00
_cell.angle_beta   90.00
_cell.angle_gamma   90.00
#
_symmetry.space_group_name_H-M   'P 1'
#
loop_
_entity.id
_entity.type
_entity.pdbx_description
1 polymer ?
#
loop_
_entity_poly.entity_id
_entity_poly.type
_entity_poly.pdbx_seq_one_letter_code
_entity_poly.pdbx_strand_id
1 'polypeptide(L)'
;MQQDKTGKRILAMSHAQFAPSAADRWLHCGYSVKMAPFYKSVDTAASLGGTKQHAIGAMHLENGTEPNDPKMRTYTNAVRNVAVDGELFVERKVIIVPGLCEGTLDAGVIATDRSWGHIFDLKWGTSAVHATDNPQEKTYAVGLLAEYPLPPSSPFTLTIVQPNGKSGWPVKDWRTDVATILKFKDRIHAAIDNGLSPNPKAVPGHWCYWCPVKLHCKAYLLAHGKK
;
A
#
# COMPACT_ATOMS: atom_id res chain seq x y z
N MET A 1 23.31 10.32 -10.74
CA MET A 1 22.78 9.83 -12.04
C MET A 1 23.64 8.66 -12.44
N GLN A 2 23.07 7.49 -12.73
CA GLN A 2 23.81 6.37 -13.31
C GLN A 2 23.09 5.93 -14.58
N GLN A 3 23.85 5.76 -15.66
CA GLN A 3 23.39 5.26 -16.96
C GLN A 3 23.77 3.78 -17.03
N ASP A 4 22.94 2.93 -17.63
CA ASP A 4 23.40 1.60 -18.04
C ASP A 4 24.15 1.65 -19.38
N LYS A 5 24.80 0.54 -19.71
CA LYS A 5 25.69 0.38 -20.86
C LYS A 5 24.99 0.46 -22.23
N THR A 6 23.66 0.68 -22.28
CA THR A 6 22.87 0.75 -23.52
C THR A 6 22.39 2.16 -23.84
N GLY A 7 22.70 3.17 -23.00
CA GLY A 7 22.27 4.56 -23.22
C GLY A 7 20.75 4.76 -23.09
N LYS A 8 19.99 3.73 -22.72
CA LYS A 8 18.58 3.83 -22.41
C LYS A 8 18.45 4.52 -21.04
N ARG A 9 17.70 5.62 -20.98
CA ARG A 9 17.31 6.21 -19.69
C ARG A 9 16.57 5.12 -18.92
N ILE A 10 17.17 4.63 -17.83
CA ILE A 10 16.41 3.95 -16.79
C ILE A 10 15.51 5.03 -16.20
N LEU A 11 14.28 5.12 -16.68
CA LEU A 11 13.20 5.73 -15.91
C LEU A 11 13.14 4.92 -14.62
N ALA A 12 13.77 5.44 -13.55
CA ALA A 12 13.46 5.00 -12.21
C ALA A 12 11.93 5.01 -12.14
N MET A 13 11.31 3.88 -11.81
CA MET A 13 9.85 3.80 -11.64
C MET A 13 9.48 4.83 -10.57
N SER A 14 9.07 6.02 -11.01
CA SER A 14 8.66 7.08 -10.12
C SER A 14 7.32 6.65 -9.58
N HIS A 15 7.30 6.21 -8.33
CA HIS A 15 6.07 6.00 -7.60
C HIS A 15 5.26 7.30 -7.65
N ALA A 16 3.94 7.18 -7.80
CA ALA A 16 3.04 8.32 -7.74
C ALA A 16 3.32 9.17 -6.48
N GLN A 17 3.18 10.49 -6.60
CA GLN A 17 3.47 11.42 -5.52
C GLN A 17 2.69 11.07 -4.23
N PHE A 18 1.48 10.54 -4.39
CA PHE A 18 0.61 10.03 -3.33
C PHE A 18 0.43 8.51 -3.45
N ALA A 19 1.53 7.76 -3.53
CA ALA A 19 1.48 6.30 -3.63
C ALA A 19 0.75 5.64 -2.43
N PRO A 20 -0.11 4.61 -2.64
CA PRO A 20 -0.85 3.94 -1.57
C PRO A 20 0.02 3.39 -0.43
N SER A 21 1.21 2.86 -0.72
CA SER A 21 2.15 2.34 0.30
C SER A 21 2.68 3.41 1.26
N ALA A 22 2.55 4.69 0.90
CA ALA A 22 2.87 5.83 1.75
C ALA A 22 1.61 6.55 2.30
N ALA A 23 0.42 5.95 2.16
CA ALA A 23 -0.87 6.57 2.50
C ALA A 23 -0.91 7.16 3.91
N ASP A 24 -0.50 6.38 4.89
CA ASP A 24 -0.48 6.84 6.28
C ASP A 24 0.33 8.14 6.45
N ARG A 25 1.43 8.31 5.70
CA ARG A 25 2.23 9.53 5.76
C ARG A 25 1.52 10.73 5.11
N TRP A 26 1.08 10.58 3.87
CA TRP A 26 0.54 11.72 3.12
C TRP A 26 -0.87 12.11 3.52
N LEU A 27 -1.66 11.19 4.10
CA LEU A 27 -2.98 11.50 4.67
C LEU A 27 -2.91 12.43 5.88
N HIS A 28 -1.77 12.45 6.58
CA HIS A 28 -1.59 13.27 7.78
C HIS A 28 -0.73 14.50 7.54
N CYS A 29 0.22 14.46 6.60
CA CYS A 29 1.25 15.50 6.48
C CYS A 29 1.56 15.83 5.02
N GLY A 30 0.85 16.82 4.45
CA GLY A 30 1.10 17.35 3.11
C GLY A 30 2.52 17.93 2.95
N TYR A 31 3.11 18.47 4.02
CA TYR A 31 4.50 18.96 3.99
C TYR A 31 5.49 17.84 3.64
N SER A 32 5.27 16.63 4.17
CA SER A 32 6.13 15.50 3.87
C SER A 32 6.11 15.14 2.39
N VAL A 33 4.95 15.29 1.72
CA VAL A 33 4.78 15.04 0.29
C VAL A 33 5.53 16.06 -0.54
N LYS A 34 5.32 17.35 -0.23
CA LYS A 34 5.99 18.46 -0.93
C LYS A 34 7.51 18.36 -0.82
N MET A 35 8.01 17.94 0.33
CA MET A 35 9.44 17.90 0.59
C MET A 35 10.11 16.58 0.16
N ALA A 36 9.40 15.45 0.14
CA ALA A 36 10.00 14.14 -0.15
C ALA A 36 10.88 14.08 -1.41
N PRO A 37 10.54 14.71 -2.55
CA PRO A 37 11.40 14.69 -3.75
C PRO A 37 12.81 15.25 -3.55
N PHE A 38 13.01 16.12 -2.57
CA PHE A 38 14.31 16.72 -2.25
C PHE A 38 15.19 15.86 -1.35
N TYR A 39 14.66 14.76 -0.81
CA TYR A 39 15.38 13.87 0.09
C TYR A 39 15.41 12.47 -0.52
N LYS A 40 16.61 11.89 -0.64
CA LYS A 40 16.74 10.51 -1.12
C LYS A 40 16.07 9.58 -0.11
N SER A 41 15.04 8.85 -0.53
CA SER A 41 14.72 7.59 0.12
C SER A 41 15.89 6.66 -0.12
N VAL A 42 16.56 6.24 0.95
CA VAL A 42 17.61 5.23 0.86
C VAL A 42 16.91 3.88 0.86
N ASP A 43 16.98 3.15 -0.25
CA ASP A 43 16.55 1.76 -0.27
C ASP A 43 17.36 0.99 0.76
N THR A 44 16.65 0.22 1.59
CA THR A 44 17.27 -0.64 2.58
C THR A 44 17.30 -2.06 2.03
N ALA A 45 18.21 -2.91 2.51
CA ALA A 45 18.16 -4.33 2.19
C ALA A 45 16.77 -4.96 2.50
N ALA A 46 16.07 -4.42 3.50
CA ALA A 46 14.71 -4.80 3.83
C ALA A 46 13.67 -4.40 2.76
N SER A 47 13.77 -3.20 2.17
CA SER A 47 12.85 -2.78 1.11
C SER A 47 13.08 -3.58 -0.17
N LEU A 48 14.34 -3.81 -0.56
CA LEU A 48 14.70 -4.66 -1.70
C LEU A 48 14.26 -6.11 -1.50
N GLY A 49 14.49 -6.65 -0.31
CA GLY A 49 14.03 -7.98 0.08
C GLY A 49 12.51 -8.10 0.02
N GLY A 50 11.78 -7.07 0.45
CA GLY A 50 10.32 -6.98 0.32
C GLY A 50 9.88 -7.08 -1.14
N THR A 51 10.35 -6.18 -2.01
CA THR A 51 9.98 -6.14 -3.44
C THR A 51 10.19 -7.48 -4.14
N LYS A 52 11.30 -8.17 -3.86
CA LYS A 52 11.54 -9.51 -4.40
C LYS A 52 10.46 -10.51 -3.99
N GLN A 53 9.97 -10.42 -2.75
CA GLN A 53 8.98 -11.35 -2.23
C GLN A 53 7.57 -11.08 -2.78
N HIS A 54 7.22 -9.82 -3.04
CA HIS A 54 6.02 -9.49 -3.82
C HIS A 54 6.05 -10.15 -5.19
N ALA A 55 7.15 -9.98 -5.94
CA ALA A 55 7.30 -10.58 -7.26
C ALA A 55 7.23 -12.13 -7.24
N ILE A 56 7.82 -12.79 -6.24
CA ILE A 56 7.72 -14.24 -6.07
C ILE A 56 6.28 -14.67 -5.75
N GLY A 57 5.61 -13.94 -4.85
CA GLY A 57 4.21 -14.21 -4.48
C GLY A 57 3.28 -14.08 -5.67
N ALA A 58 3.41 -13.00 -6.44
CA ALA A 58 2.66 -12.75 -7.67
C ALA A 58 2.85 -13.88 -8.68
N MET A 59 4.10 -14.23 -8.99
CA MET A 59 4.44 -15.33 -9.90
C MET A 59 3.76 -16.65 -9.51
N HIS A 60 3.71 -16.97 -8.21
CA HIS A 60 3.05 -18.20 -7.75
C HIS A 60 1.53 -18.14 -7.86
N LEU A 61 0.91 -16.98 -7.61
CA LEU A 61 -0.53 -16.79 -7.79
C LEU A 61 -0.92 -16.88 -9.26
N GLU A 62 -0.21 -16.18 -10.15
CA GLU A 62 -0.49 -16.14 -11.59
C GLU A 62 -0.29 -17.50 -12.25
N ASN A 63 0.80 -18.21 -11.91
CA ASN A 63 1.11 -19.50 -12.51
C ASN A 63 0.40 -20.68 -11.83
N GLY A 64 -0.33 -20.45 -10.73
CA GLY A 64 -0.95 -21.52 -9.95
C GLY A 64 0.04 -22.52 -9.36
N THR A 65 1.30 -22.11 -9.10
CA THR A 65 2.37 -23.00 -8.62
C THR A 65 2.56 -22.91 -7.11
N GLU A 66 2.91 -24.02 -6.47
CA GLU A 66 3.09 -24.04 -5.01
C GLU A 66 4.48 -23.52 -4.59
N PRO A 67 4.56 -22.52 -3.69
CA PRO A 67 5.85 -22.06 -3.16
C PRO A 67 6.56 -23.11 -2.31
N ASN A 68 7.88 -23.24 -2.47
CA ASN A 68 8.71 -24.07 -1.58
C ASN A 68 8.88 -23.47 -0.18
N ASP A 69 8.88 -22.14 -0.06
CA ASP A 69 8.97 -21.43 1.22
C ASP A 69 7.60 -21.50 1.97
N PRO A 70 7.53 -22.11 3.17
CA PRO A 70 6.30 -22.14 3.97
C PRO A 70 5.69 -20.77 4.25
N LYS A 71 6.52 -19.73 4.35
CA LYS A 71 6.06 -18.35 4.57
C LYS A 71 5.36 -17.80 3.35
N MET A 72 5.88 -18.10 2.16
CA MET A 72 5.22 -17.72 0.92
C MET A 72 3.95 -18.56 0.66
N ARG A 73 3.92 -19.83 1.09
CA ARG A 73 2.68 -20.62 1.12
C ARG A 73 1.60 -19.99 1.99
N THR A 74 1.97 -19.39 3.12
CA THR A 74 1.02 -18.69 3.99
C THR A 74 0.31 -17.56 3.23
N TYR A 75 1.05 -16.77 2.44
CA TYR A 75 0.48 -15.73 1.58
C TYR A 75 -0.39 -16.29 0.47
N THR A 76 0.14 -17.20 -0.34
CA THR A 76 -0.58 -17.73 -1.50
C THR A 76 -1.84 -18.51 -1.11
N ASN A 77 -1.83 -19.25 0.01
CA ASN A 77 -3.01 -19.94 0.51
C ASN A 77 -4.08 -18.97 1.03
N ALA A 78 -3.68 -17.89 1.71
CA ALA A 78 -4.64 -16.88 2.17
C ALA A 78 -5.44 -16.28 0.99
N VAL A 79 -4.75 -16.01 -0.13
CA VAL A 79 -5.38 -15.49 -1.35
C VAL A 79 -6.23 -16.56 -2.05
N ARG A 80 -5.64 -17.74 -2.33
CA ARG A 80 -6.30 -18.81 -3.11
C ARG A 80 -7.57 -19.32 -2.44
N ASN A 81 -7.58 -19.44 -1.11
CA ASN A 81 -8.75 -19.92 -0.37
C ASN A 81 -9.96 -18.99 -0.52
N VAL A 82 -9.74 -17.70 -0.79
CA VAL A 82 -10.82 -16.73 -1.05
C VAL A 82 -11.13 -16.64 -2.54
N ALA A 83 -10.12 -16.80 -3.40
CA ALA A 83 -10.28 -16.70 -4.86
C ALA A 83 -11.14 -17.81 -5.49
N VAL A 84 -11.43 -18.91 -4.77
CA VAL A 84 -12.26 -20.02 -5.30
C VAL A 84 -13.63 -19.58 -5.82
N ASP A 85 -14.21 -18.53 -5.22
CA ASP A 85 -15.55 -18.03 -5.57
C ASP A 85 -15.52 -16.65 -6.27
N GLY A 86 -14.35 -16.21 -6.75
CA GLY A 86 -14.19 -14.86 -7.28
C GLY A 86 -13.15 -14.72 -8.39
N GLU A 87 -13.21 -13.58 -9.09
CA GLU A 87 -12.20 -13.15 -10.02
C GLU A 87 -10.97 -12.64 -9.25
N LEU A 88 -9.82 -13.29 -9.47
CA LEU A 88 -8.55 -12.94 -8.86
C LEU A 88 -7.78 -11.93 -9.71
N PHE A 89 -7.35 -10.86 -9.08
CA PHE A 89 -6.45 -9.84 -9.63
C PHE A 89 -5.11 -9.92 -8.90
N VAL A 90 -4.01 -10.04 -9.65
CA VAL A 90 -2.64 -10.09 -9.12
C VAL A 90 -1.83 -8.97 -9.77
N GLU A 91 -1.03 -8.25 -9.00
CA GLU A 91 -0.21 -7.12 -9.49
C GLU A 91 -1.02 -6.13 -10.37
N ARG A 92 -2.30 -5.94 -10.03
CA ARG A 92 -3.21 -5.08 -10.80
C ARG A 92 -2.89 -3.63 -10.47
N LYS A 93 -2.51 -2.87 -11.51
CA LYS A 93 -2.42 -1.42 -11.40
C LYS A 93 -3.81 -0.84 -11.14
N VAL A 94 -3.91 0.03 -10.15
CA VAL A 94 -5.14 0.77 -9.82
C VAL A 94 -4.88 2.27 -9.84
N ILE A 95 -5.86 3.02 -10.32
CA ILE A 95 -5.81 4.48 -10.46
C ILE A 95 -6.88 5.10 -9.56
N ILE A 96 -6.46 5.83 -8.53
CA ILE A 96 -7.36 6.52 -7.61
C ILE A 96 -7.56 7.97 -8.06
N VAL A 97 -6.46 8.66 -8.35
CA VAL A 97 -6.44 9.99 -8.96
C VAL A 97 -5.37 10.00 -10.05
N PRO A 98 -5.75 10.11 -11.35
CA PRO A 98 -4.80 10.03 -12.46
C PRO A 98 -3.61 10.97 -12.30
N GLY A 99 -2.39 10.43 -12.44
CA GLY A 99 -1.13 11.17 -12.33
C GLY A 99 -0.72 11.58 -10.91
N LEU A 100 -1.57 11.40 -9.90
CA LEU A 100 -1.31 11.82 -8.52
C LEU A 100 -1.29 10.66 -7.53
N CYS A 101 -2.29 9.79 -7.59
CA CYS A 101 -2.49 8.66 -6.69
C CYS A 101 -2.77 7.40 -7.49
N GLU A 102 -1.72 6.61 -7.71
CA GLU A 102 -1.74 5.35 -8.45
C GLU A 102 -0.83 4.34 -7.74
N GLY A 103 -1.15 3.06 -7.86
CA GLY A 103 -0.33 2.00 -7.30
C GLY A 103 -0.67 0.65 -7.90
N THR A 104 -0.04 -0.39 -7.36
CA THR A 104 -0.27 -1.77 -7.74
C THR A 104 -0.65 -2.55 -6.49
N LEU A 105 -1.79 -3.22 -6.51
CA LEU A 105 -2.20 -4.13 -5.44
C LEU A 105 -1.48 -5.47 -5.59
N ASP A 106 -1.16 -6.12 -4.47
CA ASP A 106 -0.52 -7.44 -4.51
C ASP A 106 -1.50 -8.51 -4.99
N ALA A 107 -2.66 -8.61 -4.32
CA ALA A 107 -3.79 -9.41 -4.77
C ALA A 107 -5.14 -8.82 -4.35
N GLY A 108 -6.16 -9.05 -5.17
CA GLY A 108 -7.54 -8.64 -4.91
C GLY A 108 -8.51 -9.65 -5.49
N VAL A 109 -9.67 -9.81 -4.86
CA VAL A 109 -10.71 -10.74 -5.30
C VAL A 109 -12.04 -10.01 -5.33
N ILE A 110 -12.79 -10.19 -6.42
CA ILE A 110 -14.18 -9.74 -6.52
C ILE A 110 -15.05 -10.99 -6.73
N ALA A 111 -16.08 -11.16 -5.91
CA ALA A 111 -17.00 -12.30 -6.02
C ALA A 111 -17.58 -12.39 -7.44
N THR A 112 -17.72 -13.62 -7.96
CA THR A 112 -18.25 -13.84 -9.32
C THR A 112 -19.66 -13.28 -9.48
N ASP A 113 -20.47 -13.36 -8.42
CA ASP A 113 -21.83 -12.82 -8.34
C ASP A 113 -21.88 -11.32 -7.97
N ARG A 114 -20.71 -10.67 -7.83
CA ARG A 114 -20.56 -9.26 -7.43
C ARG A 114 -21.17 -8.94 -6.06
N SER A 115 -21.21 -9.90 -5.14
CA SER A 115 -21.75 -9.71 -3.79
C SER A 115 -20.74 -9.17 -2.77
N TRP A 116 -19.44 -9.43 -2.92
CA TRP A 116 -18.38 -9.00 -2.01
C TRP A 116 -17.04 -8.75 -2.71
N GLY A 117 -16.10 -8.09 -1.99
CA GLY A 117 -14.73 -7.87 -2.45
C GLY A 117 -13.70 -8.07 -1.34
N HIS A 118 -12.45 -8.32 -1.73
CA HIS A 118 -11.34 -8.59 -0.80
C HIS A 118 -10.03 -8.04 -1.36
N ILE A 119 -9.19 -7.39 -0.54
CA ILE A 119 -7.80 -7.06 -0.87
C ILE A 119 -6.83 -7.73 0.08
N PHE A 120 -5.71 -8.20 -0.47
CA PHE A 120 -4.59 -8.75 0.26
C PHE A 120 -3.34 -7.91 0.00
N ASP A 121 -2.60 -7.60 1.06
CA ASP A 121 -1.30 -6.93 0.98
C ASP A 121 -0.25 -7.74 1.76
N LEU A 122 0.82 -8.13 1.03
CA LEU A 122 1.93 -8.89 1.55
C LEU A 122 2.90 -7.96 2.28
N LYS A 123 3.17 -8.25 3.55
CA LYS A 123 4.21 -7.57 4.34
C LYS A 123 5.31 -8.57 4.68
N TRP A 124 6.50 -8.39 4.09
CA TRP A 124 7.62 -9.29 4.38
C TRP A 124 8.46 -8.88 5.61
N GLY A 125 8.33 -7.63 6.06
CA GLY A 125 9.08 -7.11 7.21
C GLY A 125 8.67 -7.75 8.55
N THR A 126 9.49 -7.54 9.58
CA THR A 126 9.28 -8.11 10.93
C THR A 126 8.49 -7.22 11.88
N SER A 127 8.50 -5.89 11.65
CA SER A 127 7.71 -4.91 12.40
C SER A 127 6.22 -5.12 12.12
N ALA A 128 5.42 -5.36 13.15
CA ALA A 128 4.00 -5.67 12.99
C ALA A 128 3.25 -4.57 12.21
N VAL A 129 2.44 -4.99 11.25
CA VAL A 129 1.53 -4.11 10.48
C VAL A 129 0.08 -4.50 10.80
N HIS A 130 -0.78 -3.54 11.05
CA HIS A 130 -2.19 -3.79 11.39
C HIS A 130 -3.07 -3.67 10.15
N ALA A 131 -4.08 -4.55 10.03
CA ALA A 131 -5.10 -4.47 8.97
C ALA A 131 -6.27 -3.53 9.34
N THR A 132 -6.55 -3.37 10.64
CA THR A 132 -7.65 -2.53 11.12
C THR A 132 -7.54 -1.09 10.62
N ASP A 133 -8.54 -0.66 9.86
CA ASP A 133 -8.65 0.69 9.27
C ASP A 133 -7.40 1.13 8.48
N ASN A 134 -6.68 0.17 7.87
CA ASN A 134 -5.38 0.42 7.23
C ASN A 134 -5.49 1.39 6.04
N PRO A 135 -4.81 2.55 6.06
CA PRO A 135 -4.92 3.54 5.00
C PRO A 135 -4.39 3.08 3.63
N GLN A 136 -3.36 2.24 3.61
CA GLN A 136 -2.79 1.71 2.36
C GLN A 136 -3.81 0.78 1.69
N GLU A 137 -4.31 -0.22 2.41
CA GLU A 137 -5.29 -1.19 1.87
C GLU A 137 -6.58 -0.50 1.44
N LYS A 138 -7.09 0.47 2.22
CA LYS A 138 -8.26 1.26 1.82
C LYS A 138 -8.02 2.06 0.54
N THR A 139 -6.81 2.60 0.35
CA THR A 139 -6.46 3.33 -0.88
C THR A 139 -6.49 2.38 -2.09
N TYR A 140 -5.94 1.16 -1.95
CA TYR A 140 -6.06 0.14 -3.00
C TYR A 140 -7.51 -0.27 -3.25
N ALA A 141 -8.32 -0.41 -2.19
CA ALA A 141 -9.71 -0.80 -2.30
C ALA A 141 -10.55 0.24 -3.05
N VAL A 142 -10.32 1.54 -2.81
CA VAL A 142 -10.92 2.62 -3.60
C VAL A 142 -10.55 2.50 -5.08
N GLY A 143 -9.28 2.21 -5.38
CA GLY A 143 -8.81 2.01 -6.75
C GLY A 143 -9.45 0.80 -7.44
N LEU A 144 -9.50 -0.35 -6.75
CA LEU A 144 -10.13 -1.56 -7.28
C LEU A 144 -11.62 -1.36 -7.53
N LEU A 145 -12.35 -0.74 -6.60
CA LEU A 145 -13.79 -0.48 -6.73
C LEU A 145 -14.13 0.57 -7.81
N ALA A 146 -13.17 1.40 -8.22
CA ALA A 146 -13.36 2.31 -9.35
C ALA A 146 -13.44 1.55 -10.69
N GLU A 147 -12.72 0.44 -10.81
CA GLU A 147 -12.73 -0.43 -12.00
C GLU A 147 -13.80 -1.53 -11.90
N TYR A 148 -13.99 -2.08 -10.69
CA TYR A 148 -14.90 -3.21 -10.42
C TYR A 148 -15.91 -2.81 -9.34
N PRO A 149 -16.93 -1.98 -9.68
CA PRO A 149 -17.87 -1.47 -8.70
C PRO A 149 -18.74 -2.57 -8.10
N LEU A 150 -19.03 -2.41 -6.81
CA LEU A 150 -19.92 -3.26 -6.02
C LEU A 150 -21.00 -2.39 -5.34
N PRO A 151 -22.16 -2.96 -4.96
CA PRO A 151 -23.17 -2.27 -4.17
C PRO A 151 -22.59 -1.67 -2.87
N PRO A 152 -23.00 -0.47 -2.43
CA PRO A 152 -22.47 0.14 -1.20
C PRO A 152 -22.64 -0.71 0.08
N SER A 153 -23.67 -1.56 0.14
CA SER A 153 -23.92 -2.47 1.26
C SER A 153 -23.12 -3.78 1.18
N SER A 154 -22.38 -4.03 0.09
CA SER A 154 -21.61 -5.25 -0.07
C SER A 154 -20.48 -5.34 0.95
N PRO A 155 -20.26 -6.52 1.55
CA PRO A 155 -19.11 -6.77 2.40
C PRO A 155 -17.78 -6.54 1.65
N PHE A 156 -16.81 -5.97 2.34
CA PHE A 156 -15.45 -5.82 1.84
C PHE A 156 -14.43 -6.18 2.93
N THR A 157 -13.43 -6.99 2.60
CA THR A 157 -12.37 -7.38 3.56
C THR A 157 -11.00 -6.88 3.10
N LEU A 158 -10.23 -6.32 4.02
CA LEU A 158 -8.82 -5.97 3.82
C LEU A 158 -7.96 -6.90 4.67
N THR A 159 -6.95 -7.52 4.09
CA THR A 159 -6.10 -8.50 4.76
C THR A 159 -4.62 -8.21 4.58
N ILE A 160 -3.96 -7.96 5.71
CA ILE A 160 -2.49 -7.97 5.78
C ILE A 160 -2.02 -9.40 5.99
N VAL A 161 -1.19 -9.89 5.07
CA VAL A 161 -0.46 -11.14 5.23
C VAL A 161 1.00 -10.84 5.55
N GLN A 162 1.42 -11.11 6.78
CA GLN A 162 2.75 -10.85 7.31
C GLN A 162 3.41 -12.10 7.94
N PRO A 163 3.93 -13.04 7.13
CA PRO A 163 4.50 -14.30 7.63
C PRO A 163 5.71 -14.13 8.56
N ASN A 164 6.45 -13.02 8.46
CA ASN A 164 7.61 -12.71 9.30
C ASN A 164 7.29 -11.84 10.53
N GLY A 165 6.01 -11.50 10.74
CA GLY A 165 5.59 -10.58 11.78
C GLY A 165 5.82 -11.17 13.18
N LYS A 166 6.35 -10.35 14.09
CA LYS A 166 6.58 -10.77 15.50
C LYS A 166 5.29 -10.95 16.32
N SER A 167 4.12 -10.64 15.76
CA SER A 167 2.83 -10.73 16.46
C SER A 167 2.31 -12.16 16.64
N GLY A 168 2.92 -13.16 15.99
CA GLY A 168 2.45 -14.56 16.03
C GLY A 168 1.25 -14.87 15.12
N TRP A 169 0.55 -13.84 14.64
CA TRP A 169 -0.59 -13.93 13.73
C TRP A 169 -0.21 -13.42 12.33
N PRO A 170 0.05 -14.33 11.36
CA PRO A 170 0.56 -13.94 10.04
C PRO A 170 -0.52 -13.45 9.09
N VAL A 171 -1.80 -13.71 9.35
CA VAL A 171 -2.92 -13.21 8.53
C VAL A 171 -3.83 -12.41 9.44
N LYS A 172 -4.13 -11.17 9.05
CA LYS A 172 -4.91 -10.22 9.85
C LYS A 172 -5.94 -9.57 8.95
N ASP A 173 -7.21 -9.69 9.33
CA ASP A 173 -8.33 -9.15 8.55
C ASP A 173 -8.89 -7.89 9.20
N TRP A 174 -9.42 -7.02 8.36
CA TRP A 174 -10.39 -6.01 8.73
C TRP A 174 -11.60 -6.09 7.80
N ARG A 175 -12.76 -6.38 8.38
CA ARG A 175 -14.03 -6.51 7.66
C ARG A 175 -14.81 -5.22 7.76
N THR A 176 -15.34 -4.77 6.63
CA THR A 176 -16.12 -3.55 6.48
C THR A 176 -17.09 -3.69 5.31
N ASP A 177 -17.60 -2.57 4.79
CA ASP A 177 -18.47 -2.50 3.61
C ASP A 177 -17.93 -1.52 2.57
N VAL A 178 -18.44 -1.64 1.35
CA VAL A 178 -18.08 -0.77 0.22
C VAL A 178 -18.37 0.70 0.53
N ALA A 179 -19.46 1.02 1.22
CA ALA A 179 -19.79 2.39 1.59
C ALA A 179 -18.69 3.04 2.46
N THR A 180 -18.13 2.30 3.41
CA THR A 180 -17.03 2.75 4.28
C THR A 180 -15.75 2.96 3.48
N ILE A 181 -15.43 2.06 2.55
CA ILE A 181 -14.30 2.24 1.63
C ILE A 181 -14.48 3.48 0.75
N LEU A 182 -15.67 3.67 0.17
CA LEU A 182 -15.93 4.81 -0.71
C LEU A 182 -15.90 6.14 0.04
N LYS A 183 -16.37 6.20 1.29
CA LYS A 183 -16.21 7.41 2.15
C LYS A 183 -14.74 7.77 2.38
N PHE A 184 -13.84 6.79 2.37
CA PHE A 184 -12.41 7.06 2.51
C PHE A 184 -11.83 7.84 1.32
N LYS A 185 -12.47 7.77 0.14
CA LYS A 185 -12.09 8.55 -1.05
C LYS A 185 -12.06 10.06 -0.76
N ASP A 186 -13.01 10.57 0.02
CA ASP A 186 -13.06 11.99 0.38
C ASP A 186 -11.82 12.42 1.18
N ARG A 187 -11.37 11.54 2.09
CA ARG A 187 -10.13 11.77 2.86
C ARG A 187 -8.89 11.75 1.97
N ILE A 188 -8.87 10.90 0.95
CA ILE A 188 -7.77 10.87 -0.04
C ILE A 188 -7.72 12.21 -0.80
N HIS A 189 -8.85 12.67 -1.34
CA HIS A 189 -8.89 13.94 -2.07
C HIS A 189 -8.48 15.12 -1.20
N ALA A 190 -9.01 15.23 0.03
CA ALA A 190 -8.65 16.30 0.95
C ALA A 190 -7.15 16.32 1.30
N ALA A 191 -6.53 15.14 1.43
CA ALA A 191 -5.09 15.03 1.70
C ALA A 191 -4.24 15.39 0.48
N ILE A 192 -4.68 15.03 -0.73
CA ILE A 192 -4.04 15.44 -1.99
C ILE A 192 -4.08 16.97 -2.11
N ASP A 193 -5.24 17.58 -1.94
CA ASP A 193 -5.41 19.04 -1.99
C ASP A 193 -4.52 19.73 -0.96
N ASN A 194 -4.44 19.18 0.25
CA ASN A 194 -3.53 19.69 1.27
C ASN A 194 -2.06 19.60 0.83
N GLY A 195 -1.62 18.45 0.32
CA GLY A 195 -0.24 18.23 -0.13
C GLY A 195 0.17 19.10 -1.32
N LEU A 196 -0.79 19.45 -2.18
CA LEU A 196 -0.59 20.32 -3.35
C LEU A 196 -0.73 21.82 -3.02
N SER A 197 -1.21 22.17 -1.84
CA SER A 197 -1.36 23.57 -1.43
C SER A 197 -0.02 24.34 -1.47
N PRO A 198 -0.04 25.69 -1.59
CA PRO A 198 1.20 26.46 -1.63
C PRO A 198 2.08 26.30 -0.38
N ASN A 199 1.48 26.14 0.80
CA ASN A 199 2.17 26.06 2.09
C ASN A 199 1.55 24.97 2.99
N PRO A 200 1.74 23.67 2.68
CA PRO A 200 1.23 22.60 3.52
C PRO A 200 1.95 22.60 4.87
N LYS A 201 1.19 22.43 5.95
CA LYS A 201 1.75 22.39 7.30
C LYS A 201 2.44 21.06 7.57
N ALA A 202 3.56 21.11 8.30
CA ALA A 202 4.21 19.93 8.83
C ALA A 202 3.46 19.45 10.08
N VAL A 203 2.92 18.23 10.04
CA VAL A 203 2.19 17.63 11.16
C VAL A 203 2.99 16.44 11.68
N PRO A 204 3.66 16.55 12.85
CA PRO A 204 4.42 15.45 13.43
C PRO A 204 3.50 14.38 14.04
N GLY A 205 3.89 13.12 13.94
CA GLY A 205 3.15 11.98 14.47
C GLY A 205 3.88 10.65 14.22
N HIS A 206 3.22 9.52 14.48
CA HIS A 206 3.85 8.20 14.30
C HIS A 206 4.22 7.91 12.84
N TRP A 207 3.46 8.46 11.88
CA TRP A 207 3.76 8.43 10.45
C TRP A 207 5.10 9.09 10.07
N CYS A 208 5.72 9.86 10.97
CA CYS A 208 7.07 10.36 10.75
C CYS A 208 8.13 9.25 10.78
N TYR A 209 7.83 8.06 11.30
CA TYR A 209 8.80 6.97 11.46
C TYR A 209 9.51 6.63 10.14
N TRP A 210 8.75 6.51 9.04
CA TRP A 210 9.22 6.21 7.68
C TRP A 210 9.30 7.45 6.76
N CYS A 211 9.24 8.66 7.32
CA CYS A 211 9.29 9.88 6.52
C CYS A 211 10.74 10.17 6.06
N PRO A 212 11.02 10.35 4.76
CA PRO A 212 12.38 10.64 4.28
C PRO A 212 12.87 12.02 4.71
N VAL A 213 11.95 12.94 5.02
CA VAL A 213 12.22 14.31 5.46
C VAL A 213 12.52 14.38 6.97
N LYS A 214 12.26 13.30 7.72
CA LYS A 214 12.24 13.26 9.19
C LYS A 214 13.45 13.93 9.85
N LEU A 215 14.65 13.60 9.41
CA LEU A 215 15.91 14.11 10.00
C LEU A 215 16.17 15.61 9.70
N HIS A 216 15.42 16.19 8.77
CA HIS A 216 15.53 17.61 8.38
C HIS A 216 14.24 18.40 8.65
N CYS A 217 13.23 17.77 9.26
CA CYS A 217 11.94 18.38 9.53
C CYS A 217 11.94 19.06 10.90
N LYS A 218 11.92 20.40 10.92
CA LYS A 218 11.87 21.19 12.17
C LYS A 218 10.72 20.78 13.08
N ALA A 219 9.53 20.53 12.54
CA ALA A 219 8.36 20.13 13.33
C ALA A 219 8.57 18.76 14.01
N TYR A 220 9.16 17.80 13.30
CA TYR A 220 9.51 16.49 13.88
C TYR A 220 10.58 16.64 14.97
N LEU A 221 11.65 17.39 14.70
CA LEU A 221 12.74 17.60 15.66
C LEU A 221 12.25 18.33 16.92
N LEU A 222 11.30 19.26 16.82
CA LEU A 222 10.72 19.91 18.00
C LEU A 222 9.82 18.97 18.81
N ALA A 223 9.04 18.12 18.13
CA ALA A 223 8.12 17.19 18.78
C ALA A 223 8.82 15.96 19.39
N HIS A 224 9.98 15.55 18.86
CA HIS A 224 10.64 14.29 19.21
C HIS A 224 12.14 14.39 19.52
N GLY A 225 12.77 15.55 19.31
CA GLY A 225 14.22 15.77 19.47
C GLY A 225 14.64 16.34 20.84
N LYS A 226 13.73 16.47 21.80
CA LYS A 226 14.08 16.64 23.22
C LYS A 226 14.14 15.27 23.89
N LYS A 227 15.27 14.60 23.76
CA LYS A 227 15.77 13.60 24.72
C LYS A 227 17.24 13.89 24.97
#